data_AF-A0A0B8QFW8-F1
#
_entry.id   AF-A0A0B8QFW8-F1
#
_cell.length_a   1.000
_cell.length_b   1.000
_cell.length_c   1.000
_cell.angle_alpha   90.00
_cell.angle_beta   90.00
_cell.angle_gamma   90.00
#
_symmetry.space_group_name_H-M   'P 1'
#
loop_
_entity.id
_entity.type
_entity.pdbx_description
1 polymer ?
#
loop_
_entity_poly.entity_id
_entity_poly.type
_entity_poly.pdbx_seq_one_letter_code
_entity_poly.pdbx_strand_id
1 'polypeptide(L)'
;MSLRQQLESLIAQTDLQVTDTQVEQLVGYVEMLNKWNKAYNLTSVRNPSDMLVKHIMDSIVVSSHLEGSRFIDVGTGPGLPGVPLAIMNPDCEFTLLDS
;
A
#
# COMPACT_ATOMS: atom_id res chain seq x y z
N MET A 1 12.76 10.33 -11.43
CA MET A 1 12.28 8.93 -11.50
C MET A 1 10.78 8.97 -11.31
N SER A 2 9.99 8.21 -12.08
CA SER A 2 8.55 8.11 -11.81
C SER A 2 8.29 7.28 -10.55
N LEU A 3 7.12 7.43 -9.93
CA LEU A 3 6.72 6.62 -8.77
C LEU A 3 6.74 5.13 -9.09
N ARG A 4 6.27 4.76 -10.29
CA ARG A 4 6.32 3.39 -10.82
C ARG A 4 7.75 2.85 -10.86
N GLN A 5 8.68 3.56 -11.50
CA GLN A 5 10.08 3.12 -11.61
C GLN A 5 10.75 2.99 -10.24
N GLN A 6 10.41 3.88 -9.30
CA GLN A 6 10.91 3.80 -7.94
C GLN A 6 10.38 2.55 -7.22
N LEU A 7 9.08 2.27 -7.33
CA LEU A 7 8.46 1.09 -6.72
C LEU A 7 9.02 -0.21 -7.31
N GLU A 8 9.14 -0.31 -8.62
CA GLU A 8 9.75 -1.48 -9.30
C GLU A 8 11.19 -1.73 -8.82
N SER A 9 11.99 -0.66 -8.70
CA SER A 9 13.36 -0.74 -8.17
C SER A 9 13.42 -1.23 -6.72
N LEU A 10 12.45 -0.83 -5.88
CA LEU A 10 12.36 -1.27 -4.49
C LEU A 10 11.90 -2.74 -4.39
N ILE A 11 10.90 -3.12 -5.17
CA ILE A 11 10.41 -4.51 -5.22
C ILE A 11 11.52 -5.45 -5.69
N ALA A 12 12.31 -5.05 -6.69
CA ALA A 12 13.44 -5.85 -7.20
C ALA A 12 14.55 -6.11 -6.16
N GLN A 13 14.56 -5.39 -5.03
CA GLN A 13 15.47 -5.62 -3.90
C GLN A 13 14.88 -6.57 -2.85
N THR A 14 13.69 -7.12 -3.10
CA THR A 14 12.96 -8.03 -2.20
C THR A 14 12.57 -9.30 -2.95
N ASP A 15 12.16 -10.34 -2.23
CA ASP A 15 11.64 -11.58 -2.82
C ASP A 15 10.15 -11.49 -3.20
N LEU A 16 9.54 -10.29 -3.14
CA LEU A 16 8.13 -10.09 -3.42
C LEU A 16 7.84 -10.25 -4.92
N GLN A 17 6.82 -11.04 -5.24
CA GLN A 17 6.28 -11.17 -6.58
C GLN A 17 5.10 -10.21 -6.73
N VAL A 18 5.27 -9.18 -7.55
CA VAL A 18 4.25 -8.14 -7.78
C VAL A 18 3.99 -8.04 -9.28
N THR A 19 2.73 -8.16 -9.67
CA THR A 19 2.31 -8.01 -11.08
C THR A 19 2.28 -6.55 -11.51
N ASP A 20 2.37 -6.28 -12.80
CA ASP A 20 2.24 -4.92 -13.35
C ASP A 20 0.94 -4.23 -12.90
N THR A 21 -0.17 -4.97 -12.85
CA THR A 21 -1.46 -4.45 -12.38
C THR A 21 -1.41 -4.03 -10.90
N GLN A 22 -0.75 -4.83 -10.05
CA GLN A 22 -0.57 -4.47 -8.64
C GLN A 22 0.33 -3.24 -8.49
N VAL A 23 1.41 -3.14 -9.27
CA VAL A 23 2.26 -1.94 -9.30
C VAL A 23 1.43 -0.70 -9.66
N GLU A 24 0.60 -0.79 -10.70
CA GLU A 24 -0.28 0.31 -11.11
C GLU A 24 -1.29 0.69 -10.01
N GLN A 25 -1.90 -0.29 -9.36
CA GLN A 25 -2.84 -0.06 -8.26
C GLN A 25 -2.16 0.59 -7.05
N LEU A 26 -0.98 0.14 -6.66
CA LEU A 26 -0.21 0.69 -5.53
C LEU A 26 0.23 2.14 -5.82
N VAL A 27 0.72 2.41 -7.03
CA VAL A 27 1.07 3.78 -7.45
C VAL A 27 -0.17 4.67 -7.48
N GLY A 28 -1.27 4.21 -8.06
CA GLY A 28 -2.53 4.95 -8.10
C GLY A 28 -3.08 5.25 -6.70
N TYR A 29 -2.94 4.31 -5.76
CA TYR A 29 -3.29 4.53 -4.36
C TYR A 29 -2.43 5.62 -3.72
N VAL A 30 -1.10 5.64 -3.94
CA VAL A 30 -0.22 6.71 -3.44
C VAL A 30 -0.58 8.08 -4.01
N GLU A 31 -0.87 8.15 -5.30
CA GLU A 31 -1.29 9.40 -5.95
C GLU A 31 -2.60 9.92 -5.38
N MET A 32 -3.58 9.03 -5.18
CA MET A 32 -4.85 9.34 -4.55
C MET A 32 -4.65 9.81 -3.10
N LEU A 33 -3.86 9.07 -2.32
CA LEU A 33 -3.54 9.41 -0.94
C LEU A 33 -2.89 10.79 -0.86
N ASN A 34 -1.89 11.07 -1.70
CA ASN A 34 -1.22 12.38 -1.73
C ASN A 34 -2.19 13.51 -2.10
N LYS A 35 -3.10 13.28 -3.06
CA LYS A 35 -4.12 14.25 -3.43
C LYS A 35 -5.03 14.61 -2.25
N TRP A 36 -5.58 13.60 -1.57
CA TRP A 36 -6.52 13.81 -0.46
C TRP A 36 -5.83 14.26 0.83
N ASN A 37 -4.56 13.89 1.04
CA ASN A 37 -3.79 14.30 2.20
C ASN A 37 -3.65 15.83 2.32
N LYS A 38 -3.69 16.55 1.19
CA LYS A 38 -3.70 18.03 1.15
C LYS A 38 -4.95 18.64 1.78
N ALA A 39 -6.08 17.94 1.71
CA ALA A 39 -7.35 18.43 2.22
C ALA A 39 -7.68 17.91 3.62
N TYR A 40 -7.27 16.67 3.95
CA TYR A 40 -7.74 15.98 5.16
C TYR A 40 -6.65 15.54 6.15
N ASN A 41 -5.36 15.86 5.90
CA ASN A 41 -4.26 15.50 6.81
C ASN A 41 -4.21 14.00 7.20
N LEU A 42 -4.47 13.13 6.22
CA LEU A 42 -4.51 11.67 6.35
C LEU A 42 -3.20 11.04 6.83
N THR A 43 -2.05 11.65 6.52
CA THR A 43 -0.72 11.16 6.92
C THR A 43 0.26 12.33 7.09
N SER A 44 1.16 12.19 8.07
CA SER A 44 2.26 13.14 8.28
C SER A 44 3.29 13.15 7.15
N VAL A 45 3.46 12.01 6.45
CA VAL A 45 4.30 11.91 5.25
C VAL A 45 3.64 12.67 4.10
N ARG A 46 4.36 13.61 3.48
CA ARG A 46 3.83 14.48 2.42
C ARG A 46 4.43 14.24 1.03
N ASN A 47 5.62 13.66 0.96
CA ASN A 47 6.27 13.36 -0.31
C ASN A 47 5.78 11.99 -0.83
N PRO A 48 5.23 11.90 -2.06
CA PRO A 48 4.80 10.62 -2.65
C PRO A 48 5.90 9.55 -2.69
N SER A 49 7.14 9.94 -2.96
CA SER A 49 8.28 9.00 -2.96
C SER A 49 8.55 8.43 -1.57
N ASP A 50 8.30 9.21 -0.51
CA ASP A 50 8.43 8.73 0.87
C ASP A 50 7.23 7.87 1.26
N MET A 51 6.02 8.17 0.75
CA MET A 51 4.83 7.34 0.97
C MET A 51 5.01 5.94 0.37
N LEU A 52 5.63 5.82 -0.81
CA LEU A 52 5.94 4.50 -1.38
C LEU A 52 6.79 3.66 -0.42
N VAL A 53 7.82 4.23 0.19
CA VAL A 53 8.69 3.47 1.10
C VAL A 53 8.00 3.22 2.45
N LYS A 54 7.50 4.29 3.09
CA LYS A 54 7.03 4.25 4.47
C LYS A 54 5.64 3.63 4.63
N HIS A 55 4.80 3.69 3.61
CA HIS A 55 3.44 3.17 3.66
C HIS A 55 3.27 1.94 2.79
N ILE A 56 3.76 1.97 1.55
CA ILE A 56 3.53 0.85 0.62
C ILE A 56 4.47 -0.31 0.89
N MET A 57 5.79 -0.10 0.80
CA MET A 57 6.76 -1.17 1.04
C MET A 57 6.58 -1.77 2.44
N ASP A 58 6.42 -0.94 3.46
CA ASP A 58 6.19 -1.38 4.85
C ASP A 58 4.92 -2.25 4.99
N SER A 59 3.86 -1.95 4.23
CA SER A 59 2.64 -2.78 4.24
C SER A 59 2.80 -4.10 3.48
N ILE A 60 3.35 -4.06 2.25
CA ILE A 60 3.35 -5.23 1.37
C ILE A 60 4.35 -6.32 1.78
N VAL A 61 5.41 -5.98 2.53
CA VAL A 61 6.39 -6.98 3.01
C VAL A 61 5.76 -8.00 3.96
N VAL A 62 4.68 -7.62 4.66
CA VAL A 62 3.96 -8.51 5.57
C VAL A 62 3.10 -9.51 4.79
N SER A 63 2.75 -9.22 3.54
CA SER A 63 1.86 -10.05 2.71
C SER A 63 2.29 -11.52 2.63
N SER A 64 3.59 -11.81 2.52
CA SER A 64 4.10 -13.18 2.41
C SER A 64 4.00 -13.99 3.71
N HIS A 65 3.70 -13.33 4.82
CA HIS A 65 3.60 -13.94 6.16
C HIS A 65 2.14 -14.09 6.61
N LEU A 66 1.17 -13.63 5.81
CA LEU A 66 -0.25 -13.73 6.15
C LEU A 66 -0.76 -15.14 5.89
N GLU A 67 -1.34 -15.75 6.93
CA GLU A 67 -2.03 -17.04 6.84
C GLU A 67 -3.52 -16.84 7.05
N GLY A 68 -4.33 -17.36 6.14
CA GLY A 68 -5.79 -17.26 6.16
C GLY A 68 -6.35 -16.52 4.95
N SER A 69 -7.66 -16.28 4.96
CA SER A 69 -8.38 -15.68 3.83
C SER A 69 -9.25 -14.48 4.20
N ARG A 70 -9.37 -14.16 5.50
CA ARG A 70 -10.17 -13.03 5.99
C ARG A 70 -9.36 -12.26 7.02
N PHE A 71 -9.13 -10.99 6.76
CA PHE A 71 -8.32 -10.10 7.58
C PHE A 71 -9.13 -8.86 7.98
N ILE A 72 -8.83 -8.32 9.16
CA ILE A 72 -9.37 -7.04 9.60
C ILE A 72 -8.22 -6.10 9.93
N ASP A 73 -8.27 -4.90 9.36
CA ASP A 73 -7.37 -3.78 9.67
C ASP A 73 -8.11 -2.84 10.62
N VAL A 74 -7.63 -2.73 11.87
CA VAL A 74 -8.28 -1.98 12.95
C VAL A 74 -7.54 -0.67 13.19
N GLY A 75 -8.23 0.45 12.97
CA GLY A 75 -7.61 1.79 12.99
C GLY A 75 -6.90 2.11 11.68
N THR A 76 -7.53 1.74 10.55
CA THR A 76 -6.91 1.78 9.22
C THR A 76 -6.60 3.20 8.71
N GLY A 77 -7.23 4.24 9.29
CA GLY A 77 -7.14 5.63 8.85
C GLY A 77 -7.33 5.77 7.34
N PRO A 78 -6.28 6.13 6.57
CA PRO A 78 -6.36 6.21 5.10
C PRO A 78 -6.46 4.87 4.36
N GLY A 79 -6.61 3.75 5.06
CA GLY A 79 -6.61 2.42 4.46
C GLY A 79 -5.26 1.70 4.56
N LEU A 80 -4.42 2.02 5.55
CA LEU A 80 -3.09 1.44 5.72
C LEU A 80 -3.03 0.59 6.99
N PRO A 81 -2.48 -0.64 6.94
CA PRO A 81 -1.92 -1.34 5.78
C PRO A 81 -2.95 -2.10 4.92
N GLY A 82 -4.24 -2.04 5.23
CA GLY A 82 -5.29 -2.89 4.65
C GLY A 82 -5.43 -2.82 3.12
N VAL A 83 -5.40 -1.62 2.53
CA VAL A 83 -5.55 -1.46 1.06
C VAL A 83 -4.34 -2.01 0.30
N PRO A 84 -3.08 -1.68 0.64
CA PRO A 84 -1.92 -2.33 0.02
C PRO A 84 -1.94 -3.87 0.14
N LEU A 85 -2.34 -4.40 1.29
CA LEU A 85 -2.43 -5.84 1.50
C LEU A 85 -3.54 -6.49 0.67
N ALA A 86 -4.69 -5.82 0.50
CA ALA A 86 -5.76 -6.28 -0.38
C ALA A 86 -5.34 -6.32 -1.86
N ILE A 87 -4.53 -5.35 -2.30
CA ILE A 87 -3.94 -5.35 -3.65
C ILE A 87 -2.99 -6.54 -3.82
N MET A 88 -2.17 -6.83 -2.80
CA MET A 88 -1.22 -7.93 -2.84
C MET A 88 -1.86 -9.32 -2.77
N ASN A 89 -3.01 -9.44 -2.10
CA ASN A 89 -3.71 -10.71 -1.87
C ASN A 89 -5.15 -10.62 -2.42
N PRO A 90 -5.34 -10.62 -3.75
CA PRO A 90 -6.65 -10.41 -4.37
C PRO A 90 -7.69 -11.49 -4.02
N ASP A 91 -7.23 -12.68 -3.60
CA ASP A 91 -8.09 -13.80 -3.20
C ASP A 91 -8.52 -13.74 -1.73
N CYS A 92 -8.06 -12.74 -0.97
CA CYS A 92 -8.36 -12.57 0.45
C CYS A 92 -9.38 -11.44 0.68
N GLU A 93 -10.23 -11.60 1.70
CA GLU A 93 -11.18 -10.59 2.13
C GLU A 93 -10.55 -9.69 3.19
N PHE A 94 -10.49 -8.38 2.93
CA PHE A 94 -10.02 -7.38 3.89
C PHE A 94 -11.19 -6.51 4.35
N THR A 95 -11.42 -6.48 5.67
CA THR A 95 -12.32 -5.52 6.31
C THR A 95 -11.49 -4.40 6.91
N LEU A 96 -11.82 -3.15 6.57
CA LEU A 96 -11.11 -1.97 7.06
C LEU A 96 -12.01 -1.25 8.07
N LEU A 97 -11.59 -1.19 9.33
CA LEU A 97 -12.32 -0.58 10.43
C LEU A 97 -11.60 0.71 10.85
N ASP A 98 -12.33 1.81 10.86
CA ASP A 98 -11.88 3.12 11.37
C ASP A 98 -12.94 3.71 12.33
N SER A 99 -12.56 4.66 13.19
CA SER A 99 -13.37 5.17 14.31
C SER A 99 -14.14 6.46 14.03
#